data_AF-A0A7U2F8M4-F1
#
_entry.id   AF-A0A7U2F8M4-F1
#
_cell.length_a   1.000
_cell.length_b   1.000
_cell.length_c   1.000
_cell.angle_alpha   90.00
_cell.angle_beta   90.00
_cell.angle_gamma   90.00
#
_symmetry.space_group_name_H-M   'P 1'
#
loop_
_entity.id
_entity.type
_entity.pdbx_description
1 polymer ?
#
loop_
_entity_poly.entity_id
_entity_poly.type
_entity_poly.pdbx_seq_one_letter_code
_entity_poly.pdbx_strand_id
1 'polypeptide(L)'
;MKQRITYVLKDPDAFTPDLLELKKDGSKDSFIINGVQAAKEHRITLGLDELPSELGAALQQWHELHLRWASPTHYSSTPPFTSRVSPGLHVLFTPLKSTPEEALCEQLHAFVNAGLNCTSTSESSIKLPVLSERFTMSASSQYYAYLSSIREVATVLGQKFCKSKGEECLHQALSLSTATYLDIDYDTITRALVINAGWPSAPSEKGWTETISRKRADATIEIGVLIHEPNPDPEDIQFGGFLAVLGQDTSPKPTRFQTPTRHYPPPLILLLPPPPTTPPNLHHHLQLPHRPTPNPHPVLPYHTPHRSEPHLQTPHAPNPPFLPIHRQIPIHRPSLPRLEKPEKPAQSSWQHRPRGPGLGRERVGKRRAV
;
A
#
# COMPACT_ATOMS: atom_id res chain seq x y z
N MET A 1 -2.37 -13.27 7.62
CA MET A 1 -1.41 -12.27 7.11
C MET A 1 -1.75 -11.94 5.67
N LYS A 2 -1.79 -10.65 5.33
CA LYS A 2 -1.93 -10.17 3.95
C LYS A 2 -0.71 -9.36 3.57
N GLN A 3 -0.24 -9.53 2.34
CA GLN A 3 0.85 -8.74 1.78
C GLN A 3 0.44 -8.17 0.43
N ARG A 4 0.86 -6.94 0.16
CA ARG A 4 0.80 -6.33 -1.16
C ARG A 4 2.18 -5.77 -1.50
N ILE A 5 2.74 -6.20 -2.62
CA ILE A 5 4.03 -5.73 -3.12
C ILE A 5 3.76 -5.04 -4.45
N THR A 6 4.09 -3.75 -4.54
CA THR A 6 3.85 -2.94 -5.73
C THR A 6 5.18 -2.44 -6.26
N TYR A 7 5.47 -2.77 -7.52
CA TYR A 7 6.58 -2.22 -8.28
C TYR A 7 6.03 -1.21 -9.26
N VAL A 8 6.56 0.01 -9.27
CA VAL A 8 6.25 1.02 -10.29
C VAL A 8 7.48 1.25 -11.14
N LEU A 9 7.37 0.89 -12.42
CA LEU A 9 8.45 0.95 -13.39
C LEU A 9 8.90 2.38 -13.63
N LYS A 10 10.23 2.57 -13.69
CA LYS A 10 10.84 3.87 -14.01
C LYS A 10 10.92 4.11 -15.50
N ASP A 11 11.22 3.05 -16.24
CA ASP A 11 11.34 3.04 -17.69
C ASP A 11 10.41 1.95 -18.24
N PRO A 12 9.24 2.32 -18.77
CA PRO A 12 8.30 1.38 -19.36
C PRO A 12 8.86 0.65 -20.58
N ASP A 13 9.76 1.28 -21.34
CA ASP A 13 10.28 0.75 -22.61
C ASP A 13 11.31 -0.38 -22.37
N ALA A 14 11.97 -0.37 -21.21
CA ALA A 14 12.92 -1.41 -20.81
C ALA A 14 12.23 -2.67 -20.23
N PHE A 15 10.91 -2.67 -20.06
CA PHE A 15 10.18 -3.77 -19.44
C PHE A 15 9.56 -4.73 -20.46
N THR A 16 9.77 -6.03 -20.25
CA THR A 16 9.06 -7.08 -20.98
C THR A 16 8.33 -8.02 -20.01
N PRO A 17 7.15 -8.55 -20.37
CA PRO A 17 6.40 -9.47 -19.51
C PRO A 17 7.18 -10.75 -19.14
N ASP A 18 8.15 -11.16 -19.95
CA ASP A 18 9.01 -12.33 -19.72
C ASP A 18 9.89 -12.21 -18.48
N LEU A 19 10.03 -10.99 -17.93
CA LEU A 19 10.70 -10.75 -16.65
C LEU A 19 9.88 -11.19 -15.44
N LEU A 20 8.60 -11.54 -15.65
CA LEU A 20 7.65 -11.97 -14.63
C LEU A 20 7.26 -13.43 -14.84
N GLU A 21 7.48 -14.27 -13.83
CA GLU A 21 7.12 -15.67 -13.89
C GLU A 21 6.33 -16.07 -12.65
N LEU A 22 5.21 -16.77 -12.83
CA LEU A 22 4.46 -17.38 -11.74
C LEU A 22 4.69 -18.89 -11.79
N LYS A 23 5.37 -19.43 -10.78
CA LYS A 23 5.61 -20.87 -10.63
C LYS A 23 4.63 -21.46 -9.63
N LYS A 24 4.04 -22.59 -10.03
CA LYS A 24 3.24 -23.45 -9.15
C LYS A 24 3.98 -24.76 -8.97
N ASP A 25 4.53 -24.98 -7.78
CA ASP A 25 5.17 -26.24 -7.40
C ASP A 25 4.39 -26.87 -6.24
N GLY A 26 3.33 -27.61 -6.58
CA GLY A 26 2.46 -28.26 -5.61
C GLY A 26 1.89 -27.27 -4.57
N SER A 27 2.38 -27.36 -3.32
CA SER A 27 1.96 -26.48 -2.21
C SER A 27 2.71 -25.13 -2.14
N LYS A 28 3.69 -24.89 -3.02
CA LYS A 28 4.54 -23.69 -3.02
C LYS A 28 4.32 -22.89 -4.30
N ASP A 29 3.47 -21.88 -4.22
CA ASP A 29 3.33 -20.89 -5.28
C ASP A 29 4.39 -19.80 -5.09
N SER A 30 5.06 -19.43 -6.18
CA SER A 30 6.03 -18.34 -6.16
C SER A 30 5.90 -17.42 -7.37
N PHE A 31 6.27 -16.17 -7.17
CA PHE A 31 6.37 -15.14 -8.18
C PHE A 31 7.83 -14.72 -8.30
N ILE A 32 8.36 -14.78 -9.51
CA ILE A 32 9.75 -14.46 -9.81
C ILE A 32 9.75 -13.17 -10.61
N ILE A 33 10.60 -12.25 -10.19
CA ILE A 33 10.91 -11.01 -10.88
C ILE A 33 12.39 -11.05 -11.21
N ASN A 34 12.74 -10.76 -12.46
CA ASN A 34 14.13 -10.74 -12.92
C ASN A 34 14.49 -9.38 -13.50
N GLY A 35 15.41 -8.68 -12.83
CA GLY A 35 16.01 -7.44 -13.32
C GLY A 35 15.07 -6.25 -13.55
N VAL A 36 13.99 -6.14 -12.77
CA VAL A 36 12.99 -5.08 -12.99
C VAL A 36 13.43 -3.75 -12.37
N GLN A 37 13.51 -2.68 -13.18
CA GLN A 37 13.82 -1.32 -12.72
C GLN A 37 12.58 -0.59 -12.23
N ALA A 38 12.36 -0.60 -10.92
CA ALA A 38 11.17 -0.03 -10.32
C ALA A 38 11.43 0.62 -8.96
N ALA A 39 10.59 1.59 -8.60
CA ALA A 39 10.30 1.86 -7.20
C ALA A 39 9.44 0.72 -6.64
N LYS A 40 9.64 0.36 -5.37
CA LYS A 40 8.94 -0.74 -4.70
C LYS A 40 8.28 -0.23 -3.43
N GLU A 41 7.04 -0.63 -3.20
CA GLU A 41 6.38 -0.51 -1.89
C GLU A 41 5.93 -1.90 -1.45
N HIS A 42 6.23 -2.25 -0.20
CA HIS A 42 5.79 -3.49 0.43
C HIS A 42 4.90 -3.15 1.61
N ARG A 43 3.62 -3.46 1.46
CA ARG A 43 2.60 -3.37 2.50
C ARG A 43 2.35 -4.74 3.11
N ILE A 44 2.48 -4.82 4.42
CA ILE A 44 2.19 -6.02 5.22
C ILE A 44 1.05 -5.67 6.18
N THR A 45 0.04 -6.54 6.28
CA THR A 45 -1.07 -6.39 7.22
C THR A 45 -1.17 -7.64 8.07
N LEU A 46 -1.06 -7.44 9.38
CA LEU A 46 -1.04 -8.46 10.41
C LEU A 46 -2.23 -8.24 11.35
N GLY A 47 -3.01 -9.28 11.59
CA GLY A 47 -3.97 -9.27 12.70
C GLY A 47 -3.22 -9.26 14.05
N LEU A 48 -3.87 -8.77 15.11
CA LEU A 48 -3.29 -8.77 16.47
C LEU A 48 -2.89 -10.19 16.94
N ASP A 49 -3.63 -11.22 16.50
CA ASP A 49 -3.36 -12.63 16.78
C ASP A 49 -2.10 -13.16 16.07
N GLU A 50 -1.62 -12.45 15.04
CA GLU A 50 -0.40 -12.81 14.30
C GLU A 50 0.86 -12.17 14.89
N LEU A 51 0.70 -11.26 15.84
CA LEU A 51 1.77 -10.54 16.52
C LEU A 51 2.26 -11.30 17.76
N PRO A 52 3.53 -11.13 18.15
CA PRO A 52 3.98 -11.51 19.48
C PRO A 52 3.11 -10.84 20.56
N SER A 53 2.80 -11.58 21.64
CA SER A 53 1.89 -11.11 22.69
C SER A 53 2.31 -9.77 23.31
N GLU A 54 3.62 -9.55 23.47
CA GLU A 54 4.21 -8.31 23.95
C GLU A 54 3.83 -7.12 23.06
N LEU A 55 3.99 -7.26 21.73
CA LEU A 55 3.67 -6.19 20.79
C LEU A 55 2.16 -5.98 20.65
N GLY A 56 1.40 -7.08 20.63
CA GLY A 56 -0.06 -7.00 20.62
C GLY A 56 -0.60 -6.21 21.83
N ALA A 57 -0.07 -6.48 23.03
CA ALA A 57 -0.43 -5.76 24.24
C ALA A 57 -0.02 -4.28 24.19
N ALA A 58 1.18 -3.98 23.68
CA ALA A 58 1.66 -2.61 23.51
C ALA A 58 0.73 -1.80 22.58
N LEU A 59 0.35 -2.36 21.43
CA LEU A 59 -0.57 -1.71 20.49
C LEU A 59 -1.96 -1.48 21.08
N GLN A 60 -2.44 -2.41 21.90
CA GLN A 60 -3.75 -2.30 22.56
C GLN A 60 -3.85 -1.14 23.57
N GLN A 61 -2.77 -0.46 23.90
CA GLN A 61 -2.78 0.76 24.72
C GLN A 61 -3.16 2.02 23.93
N TRP A 62 -3.37 1.95 22.62
CA TRP A 62 -3.63 3.12 21.78
C TRP A 62 -4.97 3.00 21.08
N HIS A 63 -5.70 4.12 20.97
CA HIS A 63 -6.88 4.20 20.09
C HIS A 63 -6.45 4.19 18.62
N GLU A 64 -5.39 4.95 18.33
CA GLU A 64 -4.65 4.96 17.07
C GLU A 64 -3.17 5.24 17.36
N LEU A 65 -2.28 4.65 16.57
CA LEU A 65 -0.84 4.80 16.63
C LEU A 65 -0.28 4.74 15.20
N HIS A 66 0.40 5.81 14.80
CA HIS A 66 1.00 5.98 13.48
C HIS A 66 2.46 6.36 13.64
N LEU A 67 3.37 5.49 13.23
CA LEU A 67 4.79 5.81 13.13
C LEU A 67 5.09 6.06 11.66
N ARG A 68 5.68 7.21 11.35
CA ARG A 68 6.17 7.56 10.02
C ARG A 68 7.65 7.84 10.15
N TRP A 69 8.48 7.08 9.44
CA TRP A 69 9.91 7.31 9.39
C TRP A 69 10.36 7.60 7.97
N ALA A 70 11.20 8.61 7.79
CA ALA A 70 11.85 8.91 6.54
C ALA A 70 13.38 9.04 6.71
N SER A 71 14.11 8.46 5.77
CA SER A 71 15.57 8.58 5.69
C SER A 71 15.99 10.03 5.45
N PRO A 72 17.14 10.47 6.02
CA PRO A 72 17.75 11.74 5.66
C PRO A 72 18.36 11.75 4.25
N THR A 73 18.51 10.59 3.62
CA THR A 73 19.03 10.49 2.25
C THR A 73 18.01 11.01 1.24
N HIS A 74 18.43 11.92 0.38
CA HIS A 74 17.60 12.43 -0.70
C HIS A 74 17.24 11.34 -1.71
N TYR A 75 15.98 11.32 -2.15
CA TYR A 75 15.49 10.42 -3.18
C TYR A 75 14.40 11.07 -4.03
N SER A 76 14.26 10.59 -5.27
CA SER A 76 13.12 10.94 -6.10
C SER A 76 11.96 9.98 -5.85
N SER A 77 10.78 10.52 -5.54
CA SER A 77 9.58 9.72 -5.31
C SER A 77 8.89 9.38 -6.62
N THR A 78 8.45 8.14 -6.76
CA THR A 78 7.66 7.68 -7.91
C THR A 78 6.18 7.63 -7.52
N PRO A 79 5.28 8.38 -8.18
CA PRO A 79 3.84 8.22 -7.96
C PRO A 79 3.40 6.76 -8.14
N PRO A 80 2.45 6.26 -7.32
CA PRO A 80 1.63 6.98 -6.36
C PRO A 80 2.25 7.02 -4.95
N PHE A 81 3.52 6.65 -4.78
CA PHE A 81 4.17 6.66 -3.48
C PHE A 81 4.43 8.12 -3.05
N THR A 82 3.62 8.60 -2.10
CA THR A 82 3.62 10.01 -1.66
C THR A 82 3.83 10.19 -0.16
N SER A 83 4.12 9.11 0.59
CA SER A 83 4.45 9.25 2.02
C SER A 83 5.71 10.10 2.17
N ARG A 84 5.52 11.36 2.58
CA ARG A 84 6.58 12.36 2.73
C ARG A 84 6.43 13.00 4.09
N VAL A 85 7.37 12.68 4.96
CA VAL A 85 7.60 13.38 6.23
C VAL A 85 9.02 13.93 6.22
N SER A 86 9.32 14.92 7.07
CA SER A 86 10.70 15.34 7.26
C SER A 86 11.54 14.17 7.80
N PRO A 87 12.85 14.11 7.51
CA PRO A 87 13.70 13.02 7.98
C PRO A 87 13.61 12.79 9.49
N GLY A 88 13.69 11.53 9.91
CA GLY A 88 13.51 11.10 11.29
C GLY A 88 12.20 10.36 11.52
N LEU A 89 11.87 10.15 12.79
CA LEU A 89 10.70 9.43 13.26
C LEU A 89 9.64 10.42 13.74
N HIS A 90 8.44 10.28 13.17
CA HIS A 90 7.22 10.98 13.60
C HIS A 90 6.27 9.94 14.17
N VAL A 91 5.78 10.18 15.38
CA VAL A 91 4.82 9.30 16.04
C VAL A 91 3.57 10.12 16.32
N LEU A 92 2.47 9.77 15.66
CA LEU A 92 1.17 10.37 15.90
C LEU A 92 0.31 9.34 16.62
N PHE A 93 -0.29 9.72 17.74
CA PHE A 93 -1.00 8.76 18.58
C PHE A 93 -2.15 9.38 19.37
N THR A 94 -3.09 8.52 19.75
CA THR A 94 -4.17 8.83 20.69
C THR A 94 -4.21 7.76 21.78
N PRO A 95 -3.82 8.06 23.03
CA PRO A 95 -3.84 7.09 24.11
C PRO A 95 -5.28 6.73 24.51
N LEU A 96 -5.47 5.51 25.04
CA LEU A 96 -6.69 5.18 25.77
C LEU A 96 -6.69 5.86 27.14
N LYS A 97 -7.88 5.97 27.75
CA LYS A 97 -8.01 6.55 29.11
C LYS A 97 -7.21 5.79 30.17
N SER A 98 -6.96 4.50 29.96
CA SER A 98 -6.21 3.62 30.85
C SER A 98 -4.71 3.56 30.54
N THR A 99 -4.24 4.29 29.52
CA THR A 99 -2.85 4.23 29.09
C THR A 99 -1.96 5.02 30.05
N PRO A 100 -0.92 4.39 30.64
CA PRO A 100 0.04 5.08 31.49
C PRO A 100 0.74 6.23 30.75
N GLU A 101 1.19 7.25 31.49
CA GLU A 101 1.82 8.43 30.91
C GLU A 101 3.17 8.10 30.25
N GLU A 102 3.87 7.10 30.79
CA GLU A 102 5.19 6.65 30.38
C GLU A 102 5.14 5.62 29.24
N ALA A 103 3.96 5.06 28.96
CA ALA A 103 3.78 3.93 28.06
C ALA A 103 4.36 4.16 26.66
N LEU A 104 4.24 5.38 26.12
CA LEU A 104 4.82 5.72 24.82
C LEU A 104 6.33 5.56 24.85
N CYS A 105 6.99 6.17 25.84
CA CYS A 105 8.44 6.21 25.92
C CYS A 105 9.02 4.83 26.20
N GLU A 106 8.41 4.06 27.10
CA GLU A 106 8.79 2.66 27.35
C GLU A 106 8.73 1.82 26.07
N GLN A 107 7.67 1.97 25.27
CA GLN A 107 7.51 1.26 24.00
C GLN A 107 8.52 1.73 22.95
N LEU A 108 8.76 3.04 22.83
CA LEU A 108 9.76 3.57 21.89
C LEU A 108 11.16 3.10 22.26
N HIS A 109 11.52 3.06 23.54
CA HIS A 109 12.79 2.53 23.99
C HIS A 109 12.92 1.03 23.74
N ALA A 110 11.84 0.27 23.91
CA ALA A 110 11.84 -1.18 23.73
C ALA A 110 11.86 -1.63 22.26
N PHE A 111 11.14 -0.93 21.37
CA PHE A 111 10.93 -1.37 19.98
C PHE A 111 11.66 -0.53 18.94
N VAL A 112 12.02 0.71 19.27
CA VAL A 112 12.67 1.63 18.32
C VAL A 112 14.14 1.80 18.66
N ASN A 113 14.44 2.52 19.74
CA ASN A 113 15.81 2.81 20.19
C ASN A 113 15.78 3.29 21.66
N ALA A 114 16.56 2.65 22.53
CA ALA A 114 16.62 2.95 23.97
C ALA A 114 17.24 4.32 24.31
N GLY A 115 17.97 4.94 23.38
CA GLY A 115 18.59 6.26 23.50
C GLY A 115 17.72 7.41 23.01
N LEU A 116 16.44 7.18 22.67
CA LEU A 116 15.53 8.27 22.32
C LEU A 116 15.27 9.18 23.52
N ASN A 117 15.31 10.49 23.30
CA ASN A 117 14.94 11.47 24.31
C ASN A 117 13.40 11.49 24.45
N CYS A 118 12.88 10.57 25.27
CA CYS A 118 11.47 10.42 25.58
C CYS A 118 11.38 10.04 27.06
N THR A 119 10.72 10.87 27.86
CA THR A 119 10.54 10.67 29.31
C THR A 119 9.11 10.28 29.64
N SER A 120 8.16 11.14 29.28
CA SER A 120 6.72 10.89 29.40
C SER A 120 5.96 11.49 28.23
N THR A 121 4.71 11.08 28.06
CA THR A 121 3.81 11.63 27.03
C THR A 121 3.64 13.14 27.19
N SER A 122 3.52 13.65 28.42
CA SER A 122 3.24 15.08 28.65
C SER A 122 4.44 15.99 28.42
N GLU A 123 5.66 15.50 28.70
CA GLU A 123 6.90 16.27 28.55
C GLU A 123 7.47 16.19 27.13
N SER A 124 7.36 15.01 26.50
CA SER A 124 8.02 14.74 25.21
C SER A 124 7.13 14.96 23.99
N SER A 125 5.81 15.05 24.17
CA SER A 125 4.85 15.11 23.05
C SER A 125 4.13 16.46 22.97
N ILE A 126 3.76 16.83 21.74
CA ILE A 126 2.97 18.02 21.45
C ILE A 126 1.52 17.60 21.29
N LYS A 127 0.60 18.26 22.01
CA LYS A 127 -0.84 18.08 21.81
C LYS A 127 -1.26 18.73 20.50
N LEU A 128 -1.96 17.97 19.68
CA LEU A 128 -2.51 18.47 18.43
C LEU A 128 -3.91 19.04 18.69
N PRO A 129 -4.28 20.16 18.05
CA PRO A 129 -5.62 20.70 18.17
C PRO A 129 -6.61 19.72 17.54
N VAL A 130 -7.52 19.18 18.35
CA VAL A 130 -8.61 18.33 17.84
C VAL A 130 -9.63 19.24 17.16
N LEU A 131 -9.51 19.39 15.84
CA LEU A 131 -10.38 20.26 15.05
C LEU A 131 -11.80 19.68 14.87
N SER A 132 -11.95 18.36 15.06
CA SER A 132 -13.23 17.65 15.02
C SER A 132 -13.08 16.25 15.59
N GLU A 133 -13.86 15.92 16.62
CA GLU A 133 -13.95 14.55 17.16
C GLU A 133 -14.63 13.57 16.20
N ARG A 134 -15.27 14.08 15.12
CA ARG A 134 -15.99 13.25 14.14
C ARG A 134 -15.12 12.70 13.01
N PHE A 135 -13.89 13.20 12.84
CA PHE A 135 -12.96 12.67 11.85
C PHE A 135 -11.91 11.82 12.56
N THR A 136 -12.10 10.51 12.49
CA THR A 136 -11.34 9.43 13.15
C THR A 136 -9.90 9.25 12.63
N MET A 137 -9.26 10.34 12.18
CA MET A 137 -7.95 10.29 11.51
C MET A 137 -6.99 11.37 12.03
N SER A 138 -7.30 11.99 13.16
CA SER A 138 -6.48 13.04 13.73
C SER A 138 -6.04 12.63 15.12
N ALA A 139 -4.83 12.10 15.19
CA ALA A 139 -4.14 11.84 16.43
C ALA A 139 -4.21 13.04 17.38
N SER A 140 -4.39 12.75 18.66
CA SER A 140 -4.45 13.78 19.71
C SER A 140 -3.08 14.37 20.06
N SER A 141 -2.00 13.65 19.75
CA SER A 141 -0.64 14.02 20.12
C SER A 141 0.38 13.58 19.08
N GLN A 142 1.53 14.26 19.05
CA GLN A 142 2.66 13.96 18.20
C GLN A 142 3.97 13.98 18.99
N TYR A 143 4.82 12.99 18.75
CA TYR A 143 6.22 12.95 19.17
C TYR A 143 7.11 12.96 17.92
N TYR A 144 8.25 13.64 18.00
CA TYR A 144 9.25 13.64 16.95
C TYR A 144 10.63 13.34 17.54
N ALA A 145 11.38 12.47 16.86
CA ALA A 145 12.78 12.24 17.15
C ALA A 145 13.57 12.14 15.85
N TYR A 146 14.75 12.74 15.83
CA TYR A 146 15.68 12.50 14.75
C TYR A 146 16.22 11.06 14.84
N LEU A 147 15.95 10.27 13.81
CA LEU A 147 16.42 8.90 13.68
C LEU A 147 17.00 8.73 12.27
N SER A 148 18.33 8.69 12.16
CA SER A 148 19.02 8.67 10.87
C SER A 148 18.90 7.34 10.12
N SER A 149 18.61 6.23 10.83
CA SER A 149 18.48 4.90 10.26
C SER A 149 17.40 4.09 10.95
N ILE A 150 16.62 3.35 10.17
CA ILE A 150 15.62 2.40 10.68
C ILE A 150 16.18 1.01 11.01
N ARG A 151 17.51 0.83 10.86
CA ARG A 151 18.16 -0.48 10.98
C ARG A 151 17.97 -1.13 12.34
N GLU A 152 18.06 -0.37 13.42
CA GLU A 152 17.86 -0.89 14.78
C GLU A 152 16.43 -1.39 14.96
N VAL A 153 15.45 -0.60 14.51
CA VAL A 153 14.02 -0.97 14.53
C VAL A 153 13.79 -2.28 13.76
N ALA A 154 14.30 -2.36 12.52
CA ALA A 154 14.19 -3.57 11.71
C ALA A 154 14.86 -4.79 12.38
N THR A 155 15.96 -4.58 13.10
CA THR A 155 16.68 -5.63 13.84
C THR A 155 15.89 -6.11 15.06
N VAL A 156 15.40 -5.18 15.88
CA VAL A 156 14.62 -5.48 17.09
C VAL A 156 13.31 -6.16 16.73
N LEU A 157 12.57 -5.61 15.76
CA LEU A 157 11.33 -6.23 15.26
C LEU A 157 11.63 -7.59 14.66
N GLY A 158 12.67 -7.72 13.82
CA GLY A 158 13.07 -9.00 13.25
C GLY A 158 13.38 -10.06 14.32
N GLN A 159 14.15 -9.72 15.34
CA GLN A 159 14.48 -10.65 16.42
C GLN A 159 13.24 -11.07 17.23
N LYS A 160 12.35 -10.13 17.57
CA LYS A 160 11.13 -10.42 18.33
C LYS A 160 10.10 -11.20 17.51
N PHE A 161 9.89 -10.87 16.25
CA PHE A 161 8.91 -11.52 15.38
C PHE A 161 9.36 -12.86 14.81
N CYS A 162 10.65 -12.99 14.48
CA CYS A 162 11.16 -14.11 13.70
C CYS A 162 11.78 -15.22 14.55
N LYS A 163 11.88 -15.06 15.87
CA LYS A 163 12.46 -16.06 16.79
C LYS A 163 11.94 -17.49 16.57
N SER A 164 10.64 -17.64 16.27
CA SER A 164 9.99 -18.92 16.00
C SER A 164 9.68 -19.18 14.52
N LYS A 165 10.02 -18.24 13.63
CA LYS A 165 9.63 -18.25 12.20
C LYS A 165 10.80 -18.52 11.23
N GLY A 166 12.01 -18.72 11.75
CA GLY A 166 13.20 -19.13 10.99
C GLY A 166 13.97 -17.98 10.32
N GLU A 167 15.07 -18.33 9.67
CA GLU A 167 16.03 -17.36 9.07
C GLU A 167 15.43 -16.52 7.94
N GLU A 168 14.52 -17.08 7.15
CA GLU A 168 13.89 -16.35 6.04
C GLU A 168 13.04 -15.18 6.53
N CYS A 169 12.32 -15.36 7.66
CA CYS A 169 11.61 -14.26 8.30
C CYS A 169 12.58 -13.16 8.73
N LEU A 170 13.72 -13.54 9.32
CA LEU A 170 14.72 -12.59 9.77
C LEU A 170 15.31 -11.81 8.59
N HIS A 171 15.60 -12.49 7.46
CA HIS A 171 16.08 -11.84 6.25
C HIS A 171 15.06 -10.84 5.69
N GLN A 172 13.77 -11.19 5.68
CA GLN A 172 12.69 -10.27 5.28
C GLN A 172 12.61 -9.07 6.23
N ALA A 173 12.64 -9.29 7.54
CA ALA A 173 12.61 -8.20 8.52
C ALA A 173 13.82 -7.27 8.37
N LEU A 174 15.02 -7.82 8.20
CA LEU A 174 16.23 -7.04 8.00
C LEU A 174 16.23 -6.29 6.67
N SER A 175 15.55 -6.78 5.63
CA SER A 175 15.41 -6.04 4.37
C SER A 175 14.74 -4.67 4.56
N LEU A 176 13.85 -4.54 5.54
CA LEU A 176 13.22 -3.26 5.90
C LEU A 176 14.23 -2.20 6.34
N SER A 177 15.42 -2.59 6.82
CA SER A 177 16.48 -1.65 7.20
C SER A 177 17.02 -0.81 6.03
N THR A 178 16.78 -1.27 4.80
CA THR A 178 17.20 -0.58 3.57
C THR A 178 16.11 0.32 2.97
N ALA A 179 14.92 0.32 3.57
CA ALA A 179 13.83 1.16 3.12
C ALA A 179 14.21 2.65 3.27
N THR A 180 13.65 3.48 2.40
CA THR A 180 13.85 4.93 2.46
C THR A 180 12.77 5.63 3.27
N TYR A 181 11.59 5.00 3.38
CA TYR A 181 10.59 5.32 4.38
C TYR A 181 9.97 4.04 4.94
N LEU A 182 9.49 4.13 6.18
CA LEU A 182 8.78 3.06 6.86
C LEU A 182 7.62 3.67 7.63
N ASP A 183 6.44 3.17 7.34
CA ASP A 183 5.20 3.57 7.99
C ASP A 183 4.61 2.38 8.74
N ILE A 184 4.18 2.61 9.97
CA ILE A 184 3.51 1.62 10.81
C ILE A 184 2.21 2.23 11.32
N ASP A 185 1.10 1.60 10.98
CA ASP A 185 -0.24 2.07 11.30
C ASP A 185 -0.97 1.01 12.13
N TYR A 186 -1.57 1.45 13.22
CA TYR A 186 -2.49 0.66 14.02
C TYR A 186 -3.65 1.53 14.50
N ASP A 187 -4.85 0.97 14.46
CA ASP A 187 -6.03 1.58 15.06
C ASP A 187 -6.96 0.50 15.65
N THR A 188 -7.76 0.92 16.63
CA THR A 188 -8.67 0.02 17.35
C THR A 188 -9.87 -0.44 16.52
N ILE A 189 -10.18 0.21 15.40
CA ILE A 189 -11.29 -0.16 14.52
C ILE A 189 -10.87 -1.34 13.65
N THR A 190 -9.71 -1.24 12.99
CA THR A 190 -9.18 -2.29 12.12
C THR A 190 -8.57 -3.44 12.91
N ARG A 191 -8.07 -3.18 14.13
CA ARG A 191 -7.36 -4.14 15.00
C ARG A 191 -6.27 -4.89 14.23
N ALA A 192 -5.59 -4.19 13.34
CA ALA A 192 -4.53 -4.74 12.51
C ALA A 192 -3.35 -3.79 12.50
N LEU A 193 -2.15 -4.38 12.50
CA LEU A 193 -0.92 -3.65 12.26
C LEU A 193 -0.65 -3.63 10.76
N VAL A 194 -0.54 -2.44 10.18
CA VAL A 194 -0.17 -2.24 8.78
C VAL A 194 1.24 -1.65 8.73
N ILE A 195 2.14 -2.31 8.02
CA ILE A 195 3.51 -1.84 7.81
C ILE A 195 3.69 -1.56 6.32
N ASN A 196 4.06 -0.34 5.95
CA ASN A 196 4.43 0.01 4.58
C ASN A 196 5.90 0.41 4.53
N ALA A 197 6.70 -0.27 3.72
CA ALA A 197 8.09 0.06 3.48
C ALA A 197 8.29 0.41 2.01
N GLY A 198 9.04 1.49 1.74
CA GLY A 198 9.26 1.98 0.39
C GLY A 198 10.72 2.10 -0.01
N TRP A 199 10.98 1.76 -1.26
CA TRP A 199 12.27 1.89 -1.91
C TRP A 199 12.10 2.65 -3.23
N PRO A 200 12.79 3.79 -3.42
CA PRO A 200 12.71 4.57 -4.65
C PRO A 200 13.41 3.88 -5.83
N SER A 201 14.27 2.89 -5.58
CA SER A 201 14.98 2.11 -6.59
C SER A 201 15.38 0.74 -6.05
N ALA A 202 15.70 -0.17 -6.96
CA ALA A 202 16.38 -1.42 -6.61
C ALA A 202 17.75 -1.14 -5.94
N PRO A 203 18.23 -2.05 -5.07
CA PRO A 203 19.52 -1.92 -4.41
C PRO A 203 20.72 -2.12 -5.35
N SER A 204 20.49 -2.63 -6.57
CA SER A 204 21.52 -2.83 -7.58
C SER A 204 21.09 -2.25 -8.92
N GLU A 205 22.05 -1.86 -9.75
CA GLU A 205 21.81 -1.40 -11.12
C GLU A 205 21.17 -2.46 -12.01
N LYS A 206 21.22 -3.74 -11.62
CA LYS A 206 20.55 -4.83 -12.34
C LYS A 206 19.04 -4.85 -12.13
N GLY A 207 18.50 -4.07 -11.21
CA GLY A 207 17.07 -4.05 -10.89
C GLY A 207 16.70 -5.05 -9.81
N TRP A 208 15.40 -5.20 -9.55
CA TRP A 208 14.85 -6.16 -8.61
C TRP A 208 14.94 -7.57 -9.19
N THR A 209 15.63 -8.46 -8.49
CA THR A 209 15.66 -9.89 -8.79
C THR A 209 15.28 -10.65 -7.54
N GLU A 210 14.03 -11.13 -7.48
CA GLU A 210 13.43 -11.64 -6.26
C GLU A 210 12.52 -12.84 -6.56
N THR A 211 12.47 -13.80 -5.63
CA THR A 211 11.48 -14.88 -5.65
C THR A 211 10.58 -14.74 -4.43
N ILE A 212 9.34 -14.34 -4.65
CA ILE A 212 8.32 -14.13 -3.62
C ILE A 212 7.51 -15.41 -3.51
N SER A 213 7.56 -16.08 -2.36
CA SER A 213 6.91 -17.38 -2.18
C SER A 213 5.80 -17.33 -1.14
N ARG A 214 4.67 -17.96 -1.43
CA ARG A 214 3.58 -18.16 -0.48
C ARG A 214 3.94 -19.30 0.47
N LYS A 215 4.05 -19.01 1.78
CA LYS A 215 4.46 -19.99 2.80
C LYS A 215 3.30 -20.74 3.46
N ARG A 216 2.14 -20.09 3.58
CA ARG A 216 0.93 -20.69 4.14
C ARG A 216 -0.20 -20.58 3.14
N ALA A 217 -1.08 -21.58 3.12
CA ALA A 217 -2.20 -21.64 2.18
C ALA A 217 -3.22 -20.50 2.40
N ASP A 218 -3.36 -20.04 3.63
CA ASP A 218 -4.24 -18.93 4.05
C ASP A 218 -3.61 -17.54 3.83
N ALA A 219 -2.30 -17.47 3.57
CA ALA A 219 -1.64 -16.19 3.30
C ALA A 219 -2.02 -15.67 1.91
N THR A 220 -2.39 -14.38 1.84
CA THR A 220 -2.65 -13.70 0.57
C THR A 220 -1.48 -12.78 0.26
N ILE A 221 -0.89 -12.95 -0.93
CA ILE A 221 0.18 -12.08 -1.43
C ILE A 221 -0.28 -11.56 -2.79
N GLU A 222 -0.56 -10.26 -2.84
CA GLU A 222 -0.88 -9.52 -4.06
C GLU A 222 0.40 -8.85 -4.57
N ILE A 223 0.69 -9.03 -5.85
CA ILE A 223 1.88 -8.48 -6.49
C ILE A 223 1.42 -7.68 -7.70
N GLY A 224 1.86 -6.43 -7.77
CA GLY A 224 1.62 -5.55 -8.91
C GLY A 224 2.92 -5.04 -9.49
N VAL A 225 3.06 -5.14 -10.81
CA VAL A 225 4.14 -4.50 -11.57
C VAL A 225 3.47 -3.52 -12.54
N LEU A 226 3.58 -2.24 -12.21
CA LEU A 226 2.77 -1.18 -12.78
C LEU A 226 3.62 -0.16 -13.53
N ILE A 227 3.01 0.47 -14.51
CA ILE A 227 3.54 1.56 -15.32
C ILE A 227 2.62 2.76 -15.12
N HIS A 228 3.21 3.93 -14.87
CA HIS A 228 2.47 5.18 -14.95
C HIS A 228 2.17 5.49 -16.42
N GLU A 229 0.89 5.53 -16.78
CA GLU A 229 0.46 5.87 -18.12
C GLU A 229 0.11 7.36 -18.21
N PRO A 230 0.49 8.05 -19.30
CA PRO A 230 0.05 9.42 -19.51
C PRO A 230 -1.47 9.46 -19.69
N ASN A 231 -2.12 10.40 -19.01
CA ASN A 231 -3.55 10.61 -19.07
C ASN A 231 -3.85 12.01 -19.65
N PRO A 232 -4.75 12.14 -20.64
CA PRO A 232 -5.19 13.46 -21.13
C PRO A 232 -5.87 14.30 -20.05
N ASP A 233 -6.48 13.67 -19.04
CA ASP A 233 -7.03 14.38 -17.89
C ASP A 233 -5.96 14.52 -16.79
N PRO A 234 -5.45 15.74 -16.50
CA PRO A 234 -4.45 15.95 -15.46
C PRO A 234 -4.99 15.67 -14.05
N GLU A 235 -6.30 15.60 -13.89
CA GLU A 235 -6.99 15.31 -12.64
C GLU A 235 -6.98 13.83 -12.30
N ASP A 236 -6.60 12.96 -13.23
CA ASP A 236 -6.61 11.51 -13.06
C ASP A 236 -5.23 10.90 -13.27
N ILE A 237 -4.79 10.06 -12.34
CA ILE A 237 -3.61 9.22 -12.52
C ILE A 237 -4.03 7.88 -13.13
N GLN A 238 -3.28 7.45 -14.14
CA GLN A 238 -3.54 6.20 -14.84
C GLN A 238 -2.37 5.24 -14.67
N PHE A 239 -2.69 3.98 -14.39
CA PHE A 239 -1.72 2.91 -14.30
C PHE A 239 -2.11 1.75 -15.21
N GLY A 240 -1.14 1.25 -15.95
CA GLY A 240 -1.19 -0.04 -16.65
C GLY A 240 -0.23 -1.03 -16.01
N GLY A 241 -0.27 -2.30 -16.40
CA GLY A 241 0.73 -3.29 -16.01
C GLY A 241 0.13 -4.65 -15.70
N PHE A 242 0.72 -5.36 -14.75
CA PHE A 242 0.36 -6.73 -14.41
C PHE A 242 0.07 -6.88 -12.92
N LEU A 243 -0.99 -7.62 -12.59
CA LEU A 243 -1.32 -8.03 -11.22
C LEU A 243 -1.30 -9.55 -11.12
N ALA A 244 -0.86 -10.07 -9.99
CA ALA A 244 -0.95 -11.48 -9.66
C ALA A 244 -1.29 -11.66 -8.18
N VAL A 245 -2.15 -12.63 -7.88
CA VAL A 245 -2.44 -13.09 -6.52
C VAL A 245 -1.92 -14.50 -6.36
N LEU A 246 -0.90 -14.67 -5.50
CA LEU A 246 -0.28 -15.97 -5.28
C LEU A 246 -1.27 -16.99 -4.72
N GLY A 247 -1.32 -18.17 -5.35
CA GLY A 247 -2.23 -19.24 -5.01
C GLY A 247 -3.64 -19.14 -5.60
N GLN A 248 -3.97 -18.03 -6.25
CA GLN A 248 -5.21 -17.89 -7.00
C GLN A 248 -4.92 -17.87 -8.51
N ASP A 249 -3.99 -17.02 -8.94
CA ASP A 249 -3.68 -16.84 -10.35
C ASP A 249 -2.70 -17.89 -10.88
N THR A 250 -2.77 -18.20 -12.17
CA THR A 250 -1.82 -19.07 -12.89
C THR A 250 -0.77 -18.28 -13.66
N SER A 251 -1.02 -17.01 -13.93
CA SER A 251 -0.13 -16.10 -14.65
C SER A 251 -0.40 -14.65 -14.22
N PRO A 252 0.56 -13.73 -14.38
CA PRO A 252 0.30 -12.31 -14.22
C PRO A 252 -0.80 -11.86 -15.20
N LYS A 253 -1.79 -11.11 -14.69
CA LYS A 253 -2.93 -10.63 -15.47
C LYS A 253 -2.70 -9.18 -15.87
N PRO A 254 -2.78 -8.84 -17.17
CA PRO A 254 -2.71 -7.45 -17.60
C PRO A 254 -3.89 -6.67 -16.99
N THR A 255 -3.60 -5.49 -16.46
CA THR A 255 -4.57 -4.59 -15.85
C THR A 255 -4.33 -3.16 -16.33
N ARG A 256 -5.40 -2.37 -16.29
CA ARG A 256 -5.35 -0.92 -16.46
C ARG A 256 -6.41 -0.30 -15.58
N PHE A 257 -6.05 0.69 -14.79
CA PHE A 257 -6.97 1.42 -13.93
C PHE A 257 -6.62 2.91 -13.88
N GLN A 258 -7.63 3.71 -13.60
CA GLN A 258 -7.56 5.17 -13.56
C GLN A 258 -8.24 5.65 -12.30
N THR A 259 -7.63 6.59 -11.60
CA THR A 259 -8.15 7.13 -10.34
C THR A 259 -7.92 8.63 -10.26
N PRO A 260 -8.83 9.39 -9.63
CA PRO A 260 -8.62 10.81 -9.36
C PRO A 260 -7.36 11.06 -8.53
N THR A 261 -6.51 11.95 -9.03
CA THR A 261 -5.37 12.51 -8.32
C THR A 261 -5.87 13.49 -7.27
N ARG A 262 -5.48 13.27 -6.01
CA ARG A 262 -5.78 14.20 -4.90
C ARG A 262 -4.62 15.15 -4.57
N HIS A 263 -3.47 14.95 -5.20
CA HIS A 263 -2.26 15.73 -4.98
C HIS A 263 -1.64 16.10 -6.33
N TYR A 264 -1.80 17.35 -6.74
CA TYR A 264 -1.11 17.86 -7.93
C TYR A 264 0.35 18.08 -7.58
N PRO A 265 1.31 17.62 -8.40
CA PRO A 265 2.66 18.15 -8.31
C PRO A 265 2.56 19.68 -8.45
N PRO A 266 3.23 20.46 -7.59
CA PRO A 266 3.26 21.90 -7.77
C PRO A 266 3.79 22.18 -9.18
N PRO A 267 3.19 23.13 -9.92
CA PRO A 267 3.65 23.45 -11.26
C PRO A 267 5.14 23.76 -11.20
N LEU A 268 5.92 23.14 -12.10
CA LEU A 268 7.39 23.18 -12.16
C LEU A 268 8.00 24.59 -12.40
N ILE A 269 7.19 25.65 -12.26
CA ILE A 269 7.58 27.05 -12.41
C ILE A 269 7.79 27.66 -11.01
N LEU A 270 8.72 27.09 -10.26
CA LEU A 270 9.43 27.85 -9.22
C LEU A 270 10.90 27.86 -9.64
N LEU A 271 11.18 28.63 -10.70
CA LEU A 271 12.51 29.20 -10.88
C LEU A 271 12.75 30.11 -9.67
N LEU A 272 13.31 29.54 -8.60
CA LEU A 272 13.86 30.31 -7.50
C LEU A 272 14.89 31.28 -8.13
N PRO A 273 14.76 32.60 -7.91
CA PRO A 273 15.81 33.52 -8.33
C PRO A 273 17.13 33.08 -7.67
N PRO A 274 18.29 33.26 -8.34
CA PRO A 274 19.58 32.94 -7.75
C PRO A 274 19.72 33.65 -6.40
N PRO A 275 20.39 33.04 -5.42
CA PRO A 275 20.51 33.62 -4.09
C PRO A 275 21.10 35.04 -4.19
N PRO A 276 20.53 36.02 -3.48
CA PRO A 276 21.08 37.37 -3.47
C PRO A 276 22.52 37.32 -2.95
N THR A 277 23.42 38.05 -3.59
CA THR A 277 24.85 38.15 -3.28
C THR A 277 25.16 38.87 -1.95
N THR A 278 24.14 39.10 -1.12
CA THR A 278 24.25 39.76 0.19
C THR A 278 23.71 38.86 1.30
N PRO A 279 24.40 38.79 2.46
CA PRO A 279 24.02 37.89 3.53
C PRO A 279 22.61 38.25 4.06
N PRO A 280 21.70 37.28 4.20
CA PRO A 280 20.31 37.57 4.59
C PRO A 280 20.21 37.96 6.06
N ASN A 281 19.58 39.10 6.31
CA ASN A 281 19.08 39.48 7.62
C ASN A 281 17.99 38.48 8.05
N LEU A 282 17.97 38.09 9.33
CA LEU A 282 17.27 36.93 9.93
C LEU A 282 15.72 37.01 9.96
N HIS A 283 15.07 37.51 8.92
CA HIS A 283 13.62 37.51 8.77
C HIS A 283 13.22 36.99 7.39
N HIS A 284 13.08 35.67 7.27
CA HIS A 284 12.50 35.06 6.07
C HIS A 284 10.99 35.29 6.05
N HIS A 285 10.54 36.35 5.37
CA HIS A 285 9.17 36.42 4.87
C HIS A 285 9.07 35.55 3.61
N LEU A 286 8.49 34.36 3.75
CA LEU A 286 8.17 33.51 2.61
C LEU A 286 7.00 34.17 1.84
N GLN A 287 7.31 34.90 0.76
CA GLN A 287 6.30 35.43 -0.15
C GLN A 287 5.95 34.35 -1.18
N LEU A 288 4.82 33.68 -0.99
CA LEU A 288 4.23 32.82 -2.02
C LEU A 288 3.63 33.72 -3.12
N PRO A 289 4.07 33.62 -4.38
CA PRO A 289 3.42 34.33 -5.47
C PRO A 289 2.04 33.72 -5.72
N HIS A 290 0.99 34.39 -5.24
CA HIS A 290 -0.39 34.05 -5.58
C HIS A 290 -0.69 34.63 -6.97
N ARG A 291 -0.61 33.81 -8.02
CA ARG A 291 -1.21 34.17 -9.32
C ARG A 291 -2.66 33.69 -9.32
N PRO A 292 -3.65 34.57 -9.57
CA PRO A 292 -5.01 34.13 -9.84
C PRO A 292 -4.99 33.29 -11.12
N THR A 293 -5.58 32.10 -11.05
CA THR A 293 -5.81 31.23 -12.21
C THR A 293 -6.65 31.97 -13.26
N PRO A 294 -6.36 31.82 -14.57
CA PRO A 294 -7.27 32.32 -15.60
C PRO A 294 -8.56 31.49 -15.56
N ASN A 295 -9.70 32.15 -15.37
CA ASN A 295 -11.02 31.53 -15.47
C ASN A 295 -11.16 30.77 -16.80
N PRO A 296 -11.55 29.48 -16.81
CA PRO A 296 -12.01 28.85 -18.02
C PRO A 296 -13.45 29.32 -18.34
N HIS A 297 -13.51 30.21 -19.33
CA HIS A 297 -14.63 30.61 -20.18
C HIS A 297 -15.83 31.41 -19.62
N PRO A 298 -16.35 32.38 -20.42
CA PRO A 298 -17.46 33.25 -20.05
C PRO A 298 -18.83 32.71 -20.52
N VAL A 299 -19.88 33.37 -20.02
CA VAL A 299 -21.30 33.40 -20.45
C VAL A 299 -22.28 32.54 -19.64
N LEU A 300 -22.94 33.17 -18.67
CA LEU A 300 -24.40 33.35 -18.62
C LEU A 300 -24.75 34.35 -17.49
N PRO A 301 -25.32 35.54 -17.78
CA PRO A 301 -25.63 36.53 -16.76
C PRO A 301 -27.02 36.25 -16.18
N TYR A 302 -27.10 35.79 -14.93
CA TYR A 302 -28.30 35.96 -14.13
C TYR A 302 -28.15 37.26 -13.33
N HIS A 303 -29.01 38.21 -13.63
CA HIS A 303 -29.16 39.46 -12.90
C HIS A 303 -29.42 39.20 -11.40
N THR A 304 -28.61 39.81 -10.54
CA THR A 304 -28.98 40.05 -9.13
C THR A 304 -29.10 41.57 -8.93
N PRO A 305 -30.24 42.08 -8.43
CA PRO A 305 -30.27 43.42 -7.89
C PRO A 305 -29.71 43.44 -6.47
N HIS A 306 -28.87 44.42 -6.21
CA HIS A 306 -28.39 44.86 -4.90
C HIS A 306 -29.52 44.93 -3.85
N ARG A 307 -29.30 44.35 -2.66
CA ARG A 307 -29.62 45.02 -1.39
C ARG A 307 -28.83 44.46 -0.20
N SER A 308 -28.51 45.39 0.69
CA SER A 308 -27.73 45.40 1.93
C SER A 308 -28.10 44.36 3.02
N GLU A 309 -27.06 43.96 3.77
CA GLU A 309 -26.90 43.41 5.14
C GLU A 309 -28.10 43.42 6.14
N PRO A 310 -27.99 42.81 7.36
CA PRO A 310 -27.39 41.53 7.77
C PRO A 310 -28.32 40.74 8.74
N HIS A 311 -28.47 39.42 8.59
CA HIS A 311 -28.88 38.53 9.69
C HIS A 311 -28.66 37.07 9.29
N LEU A 312 -27.64 36.40 9.85
CA LEU A 312 -27.52 34.96 9.76
C LEU A 312 -28.24 34.31 10.94
N GLN A 313 -29.50 33.93 10.71
CA GLN A 313 -30.04 32.69 11.23
C GLN A 313 -29.63 31.57 10.26
N THR A 314 -29.16 30.46 10.84
CA THR A 314 -28.92 29.19 10.16
C THR A 314 -30.18 28.64 9.52
N PRO A 315 -30.06 27.95 8.37
CA PRO A 315 -30.68 26.63 8.32
C PRO A 315 -29.83 25.57 7.60
N HIS A 316 -30.04 24.35 8.10
CA HIS A 316 -29.59 23.07 7.56
C HIS A 316 -29.91 22.87 6.07
N ALA A 317 -28.93 22.34 5.33
CA ALA A 317 -29.15 21.42 4.21
C ALA A 317 -28.06 20.33 4.23
N PRO A 318 -28.39 19.06 3.94
CA PRO A 318 -27.50 17.92 4.12
C PRO A 318 -26.49 17.80 2.97
N ASN A 319 -25.21 17.77 3.29
CA ASN A 319 -24.17 17.34 2.34
C ASN A 319 -24.21 15.82 2.16
N PRO A 320 -24.03 15.29 0.93
CA PRO A 320 -24.01 13.86 0.67
C PRO A 320 -22.78 13.18 1.32
N PRO A 321 -22.87 11.90 1.69
CA PRO A 321 -21.89 11.24 2.54
C PRO A 321 -20.55 10.98 1.81
N PHE A 322 -19.47 11.40 2.46
CA PHE A 322 -18.10 11.00 2.15
C PHE A 322 -17.91 9.53 2.52
N LEU A 323 -17.58 8.69 1.53
CA LEU A 323 -17.19 7.29 1.74
C LEU A 323 -15.66 7.18 1.88
N PRO A 324 -15.16 6.46 2.90
CA PRO A 324 -13.73 6.23 3.06
C PRO A 324 -13.18 5.23 2.05
N ILE A 325 -11.89 5.40 1.75
CA ILE A 325 -11.07 4.57 0.87
C ILE A 325 -10.95 3.17 1.50
N HIS A 326 -11.89 2.27 1.24
CA HIS A 326 -11.67 0.82 1.29
C HIS A 326 -12.93 0.09 0.80
N ARG A 327 -12.95 -0.20 -0.52
CA ARG A 327 -13.68 -1.25 -1.26
C ARG A 327 -14.02 -0.72 -2.65
N GLN A 328 -13.15 -0.95 -3.61
CA GLN A 328 -13.59 -1.02 -5.01
C GLN A 328 -13.63 -2.49 -5.41
N ILE A 329 -14.85 -2.99 -5.53
CA ILE A 329 -15.17 -4.28 -6.14
C ILE A 329 -15.01 -4.08 -7.65
N PRO A 330 -14.37 -5.01 -8.40
CA PRO A 330 -14.37 -4.92 -9.85
C PRO A 330 -15.79 -4.98 -10.38
N ILE A 331 -16.21 -3.97 -11.14
CA ILE A 331 -17.47 -4.00 -11.89
C ILE A 331 -17.28 -5.01 -13.03
N HIS A 332 -17.76 -6.24 -12.83
CA HIS A 332 -17.97 -7.18 -13.92
C HIS A 332 -19.06 -6.61 -14.85
N ARG A 333 -18.68 -6.26 -16.07
CA ARG A 333 -19.61 -5.96 -17.14
C ARG A 333 -20.32 -7.26 -17.54
N PRO A 334 -21.65 -7.40 -17.42
CA PRO A 334 -22.33 -8.57 -17.94
C PRO A 334 -22.26 -8.54 -19.48
N SER A 335 -21.73 -9.62 -20.05
CA SER A 335 -21.82 -9.91 -21.47
C SER A 335 -23.29 -10.02 -21.88
N LEU A 336 -23.71 -9.14 -22.80
CA LEU A 336 -24.99 -9.24 -23.50
C LEU A 336 -25.08 -10.60 -24.23
N PRO A 337 -26.23 -11.29 -24.17
CA PRO A 337 -26.40 -12.59 -24.80
C PRO A 337 -26.37 -12.47 -26.32
N ARG A 338 -25.58 -13.35 -26.92
CA ARG A 338 -25.46 -13.58 -28.36
C ARG A 338 -26.82 -14.08 -28.88
N LEU A 339 -27.38 -13.39 -29.87
CA LEU A 339 -28.55 -13.87 -30.63
C LEU A 339 -28.27 -15.25 -31.22
N GLU A 340 -28.96 -16.27 -30.71
CA GLU A 340 -29.06 -17.58 -31.33
C GLU A 340 -29.88 -17.48 -32.63
N LYS A 341 -29.32 -18.05 -33.71
CA LYS A 341 -30.06 -18.34 -34.95
C LYS A 341 -30.64 -19.76 -34.87
N PRO A 342 -31.77 -20.02 -35.52
CA PRO A 342 -32.64 -21.14 -35.21
C PRO A 342 -32.15 -22.46 -35.82
N GLU A 343 -32.19 -23.52 -35.02
CA GLU A 343 -32.14 -24.92 -35.47
C GLU A 343 -33.41 -25.30 -36.24
N LYS A 344 -33.22 -26.11 -37.29
CA LYS A 344 -34.24 -26.91 -37.98
C LYS A 344 -33.65 -28.29 -38.32
N PRO A 345 -34.48 -29.32 -38.54
CA PRO A 345 -34.57 -30.45 -37.61
C PRO A 345 -33.92 -31.74 -38.11
N ALA A 346 -33.88 -32.69 -37.17
CA ALA A 346 -33.44 -34.07 -37.27
C ALA A 346 -33.84 -34.84 -38.55
N GLN A 347 -32.89 -35.65 -39.03
CA GLN A 347 -33.16 -36.84 -39.82
C GLN A 347 -32.42 -38.05 -39.23
N SER A 348 -33.20 -39.11 -39.04
CA SER A 348 -32.86 -40.42 -38.50
C SER A 348 -32.38 -41.40 -39.57
N SER A 349 -31.41 -42.26 -39.25
CA SER A 349 -31.26 -43.64 -39.76
C SER A 349 -30.20 -44.33 -38.87
N TRP A 350 -30.53 -45.28 -37.99
CA TRP A 350 -30.82 -46.71 -38.17
C TRP A 350 -29.81 -47.52 -38.99
N GLN A 351 -29.40 -48.65 -38.37
CA GLN A 351 -28.70 -49.85 -38.89
C GLN A 351 -27.16 -49.78 -38.97
N HIS A 352 -26.35 -50.79 -38.60
CA HIS A 352 -26.53 -52.21 -38.30
C HIS A 352 -25.35 -52.73 -37.43
N ARG A 353 -25.61 -53.62 -36.44
CA ARG A 353 -24.64 -54.59 -35.87
C ARG A 353 -24.56 -55.84 -36.75
N PRO A 354 -23.45 -56.61 -36.71
CA PRO A 354 -23.50 -57.95 -36.07
C PRO A 354 -22.22 -58.33 -35.25
N ARG A 355 -22.38 -58.96 -34.07
CA ARG A 355 -22.03 -60.37 -33.67
C ARG A 355 -20.54 -60.75 -33.89
N GLY A 356 -19.68 -60.90 -32.86
CA GLY A 356 -19.57 -61.98 -31.84
C GLY A 356 -18.61 -63.11 -32.33
N PRO A 357 -18.15 -64.12 -31.53
CA PRO A 357 -17.91 -64.24 -30.08
C PRO A 357 -16.60 -65.01 -29.71
N GLY A 358 -16.36 -65.26 -28.40
CA GLY A 358 -15.50 -66.37 -27.87
C GLY A 358 -14.16 -65.93 -27.26
N LEU A 359 -13.54 -66.60 -26.28
CA LEU A 359 -13.81 -67.73 -25.39
C LEU A 359 -12.54 -67.92 -24.50
N GLY A 360 -12.67 -68.47 -23.28
CA GLY A 360 -11.58 -69.10 -22.49
C GLY A 360 -10.95 -68.24 -21.38
N ARG A 361 -11.10 -68.55 -20.06
CA ARG A 361 -10.39 -69.60 -19.24
C ARG A 361 -8.87 -69.41 -19.25
N GLU A 362 -8.05 -69.57 -18.20
CA GLU A 362 -8.08 -70.17 -16.85
C GLU A 362 -6.79 -69.64 -16.15
N ARG A 363 -6.78 -69.24 -14.87
CA ARG A 363 -6.42 -70.03 -13.65
C ARG A 363 -4.91 -70.09 -13.31
N VAL A 364 -4.64 -70.03 -11.99
CA VAL A 364 -3.41 -70.44 -11.24
C VAL A 364 -2.25 -69.42 -11.25
N GLY A 365 -1.59 -69.03 -10.15
CA GLY A 365 -1.66 -69.38 -8.73
C GLY A 365 -0.27 -69.26 -8.08
N LYS A 366 -0.24 -68.99 -6.75
CA LYS A 366 0.89 -69.22 -5.79
C LYS A 366 2.17 -68.38 -6.02
N ARG A 367 3.05 -68.07 -5.06
CA ARG A 367 3.17 -68.12 -3.58
C ARG A 367 4.48 -67.37 -3.24
N ARG A 368 4.54 -66.85 -2.01
CA ARG A 368 5.73 -66.70 -1.11
C ARG A 368 6.92 -65.86 -1.59
N ALA A 369 7.23 -64.75 -0.91
CA ALA A 369 8.00 -64.62 0.33
C ALA A 369 9.52 -64.60 0.07
N VAL A 370 10.12 -63.42 0.19
CA VAL A 370 11.09 -63.03 1.23
C VAL A 370 10.82 -61.56 1.55
#